data_AF-A0A2I0PIQ4-F1
#
_entry.id   AF-A0A2I0PIQ4-F1
#
_cell.length_a   1.000
_cell.length_b   1.000
_cell.length_c   1.000
_cell.angle_alpha   90.00
_cell.angle_beta   90.00
_cell.angle_gamma   90.00
#
_symmetry.space_group_name_H-M   'P 1'
#
loop_
_entity.id
_entity.type
_entity.pdbx_description
1 polymer ?
#
loop_
_entity_poly.entity_id
_entity_poly.type
_entity_poly.pdbx_seq_one_letter_code
_entity_poly.pdbx_strand_id
1 'polypeptide(L)'
;MGNLIEDINDETKARTQVIFVKNFGEKIEELRSLSLVDNDLDDLIEGFTFLKDSDYYAALLKAYDLKEGIYESGVTRNKFFNSPLISLAGNYLYKPSFTINLHPLKDGNLPKFWSMHQFFEYLYHINTNNPLNMEDMENIYYSDLVSRVISLLDDFNNDKVKIGPLDEFFKNLKEVKWKKESKAIYKKMRGILWITHELNNYPGTMLVGDESDFIRFLCFCSAAVDGRVLVSVEDVVRAYRTYFKLIKFDITVFKADSEIVESLKVNNRDMLAERFPKLREYLDDPVKMVNYWLKGLGIIFIVFGVLLMAFFKYPFFLIGLLIVFTGALSFLFVNRWLCVFYGFFMAGVSVFALMNGLNIQSLLSILVSLMLFNKAWKFPK
;
A
#
# COMPACT_ATOMS: atom_id res chain seq x y z
N MET A 1 -11.91 30.83 29.65
CA MET A 1 -12.53 30.04 28.57
C MET A 1 -11.77 28.74 28.25
N GLY A 2 -10.77 28.31 29.06
CA GLY A 2 -10.03 27.06 28.84
C GLY A 2 -10.55 25.81 29.57
N ASN A 3 -11.46 25.96 30.55
CA ASN A 3 -11.90 24.84 31.41
C ASN A 3 -13.40 24.49 31.24
N LEU A 4 -14.03 24.94 30.14
CA LEU A 4 -15.45 24.67 29.84
C LEU A 4 -15.64 23.80 28.60
N ILE A 5 -14.55 23.39 27.95
CA ILE A 5 -14.56 22.50 26.77
C ILE A 5 -14.22 21.05 27.17
N GLU A 6 -13.56 20.81 28.30
CA GLU A 6 -13.30 19.43 28.78
C GLU A 6 -14.54 18.77 29.40
N ASP A 7 -15.41 19.52 30.08
CA ASP A 7 -16.58 18.94 30.77
C ASP A 7 -17.79 18.64 29.87
N ILE A 8 -17.83 19.14 28.62
CA ILE A 8 -18.91 18.84 27.66
C ILE A 8 -18.74 17.45 27.01
N ASN A 9 -17.61 16.77 27.24
CA ASN A 9 -17.24 15.63 26.41
C ASN A 9 -17.54 14.25 27.00
N ASP A 10 -17.64 14.10 28.32
CA ASP A 10 -17.78 12.78 28.94
C ASP A 10 -19.18 12.18 28.80
N GLU A 11 -20.24 12.98 28.97
CA GLU A 11 -21.60 12.47 28.80
C GLU A 11 -21.89 12.14 27.33
N THR A 12 -21.40 12.97 26.40
CA THR A 12 -21.54 12.73 24.95
C THR A 12 -20.75 11.50 24.52
N LYS A 13 -19.53 11.31 25.04
CA LYS A 13 -18.71 10.12 24.79
C LYS A 13 -19.35 8.87 25.37
N ALA A 14 -19.88 8.92 26.59
CA ALA A 14 -20.58 7.81 27.22
C ALA A 14 -21.84 7.41 26.42
N ARG A 15 -22.66 8.38 26.01
CA ARG A 15 -23.84 8.13 25.14
C ARG A 15 -23.44 7.50 23.81
N THR A 16 -22.37 7.99 23.19
CA THR A 16 -21.84 7.46 21.93
C THR A 16 -21.33 6.02 22.08
N GLN A 17 -20.61 5.71 23.15
CA GLN A 17 -20.18 4.35 23.46
C GLN A 17 -21.37 3.39 23.67
N VAL A 18 -22.41 3.81 24.39
CA VAL A 18 -23.62 3.00 24.58
C VAL A 18 -24.29 2.66 23.23
N ILE A 19 -24.36 3.62 22.30
CA ILE A 19 -24.89 3.39 20.95
C ILE A 19 -24.05 2.37 20.20
N PHE A 20 -22.71 2.48 20.23
CA PHE A 20 -21.84 1.55 19.54
C PHE A 20 -21.86 0.14 20.14
N VAL A 21 -21.95 0.00 21.47
CA VAL A 21 -22.08 -1.31 22.13
C VAL A 21 -23.37 -1.98 21.72
N LYS A 22 -24.48 -1.23 21.69
CA LYS A 22 -25.77 -1.72 21.20
C LYS A 22 -25.68 -2.15 19.73
N ASN A 23 -25.11 -1.30 18.87
CA ASN A 23 -24.94 -1.60 17.44
C ASN A 23 -24.06 -2.84 17.22
N PHE A 24 -23.01 -3.03 18.03
CA PHE A 24 -22.17 -4.22 17.99
C PHE A 24 -23.01 -5.47 18.31
N GLY A 25 -23.78 -5.45 19.39
CA GLY A 25 -24.67 -6.56 19.76
C GLY A 25 -25.68 -6.90 18.66
N GLU A 26 -26.36 -5.89 18.10
CA GLU A 26 -27.30 -6.07 16.99
C GLU A 26 -26.62 -6.70 15.74
N LYS A 27 -25.37 -6.31 15.45
CA LYS A 27 -24.62 -6.85 14.32
C LYS A 27 -24.12 -8.27 14.56
N ILE A 28 -23.79 -8.62 15.80
CA ILE A 28 -23.47 -10.00 16.18
C ILE A 28 -24.71 -10.88 16.01
N GLU A 29 -25.89 -10.43 16.44
CA GLU A 29 -27.14 -11.17 16.20
C GLU A 29 -27.48 -11.30 14.71
N GLU A 30 -27.23 -10.24 13.91
CA GLU A 30 -27.34 -10.33 12.46
C GLU A 30 -26.39 -11.39 11.89
N LEU A 31 -25.17 -11.49 12.40
CA LEU A 31 -24.21 -12.52 12.00
C LEU A 31 -24.70 -13.91 12.38
N ARG A 32 -25.29 -14.07 13.58
CA ARG A 32 -25.90 -15.34 14.03
C ARG A 32 -27.05 -15.82 13.16
N SER A 33 -27.76 -14.90 12.52
CA SER A 33 -28.85 -15.23 11.60
C SER A 33 -28.38 -15.75 10.23
N LEU A 34 -27.08 -15.68 9.93
CA LEU A 34 -26.55 -16.23 8.68
C LEU A 34 -26.53 -17.75 8.75
N SER A 35 -26.92 -18.41 7.65
CA SER A 35 -26.86 -19.87 7.49
C SER A 35 -25.42 -20.35 7.27
N LEU A 36 -24.53 -20.09 8.21
CA LEU A 36 -23.18 -20.63 8.29
C LEU A 36 -23.19 -21.90 9.16
N VAL A 37 -22.15 -22.73 9.07
CA VAL A 37 -22.00 -23.89 9.96
C VAL A 37 -21.78 -23.38 11.39
N ASP A 38 -22.49 -23.94 12.38
CA ASP A 38 -22.53 -23.41 13.76
C ASP A 38 -21.13 -23.18 14.36
N ASN A 39 -20.19 -24.11 14.17
CA ASN A 39 -18.81 -23.98 14.68
C ASN A 39 -18.03 -22.80 14.07
N ASP A 40 -18.28 -22.48 12.79
CA ASP A 40 -17.59 -21.37 12.13
C ASP A 40 -18.09 -20.02 12.63
N LEU A 41 -19.37 -19.95 12.99
CA LEU A 41 -19.99 -18.72 13.50
C LEU A 41 -19.46 -18.36 14.89
N ASP A 42 -19.32 -19.34 15.78
CA ASP A 42 -18.80 -19.11 17.13
C ASP A 42 -17.34 -18.64 17.12
N ASP A 43 -16.47 -19.25 16.30
CA ASP A 43 -15.09 -18.82 16.09
C ASP A 43 -15.02 -17.34 15.65
N LEU A 44 -15.91 -16.92 14.75
CA LEU A 44 -15.97 -15.54 14.25
C LEU A 44 -16.43 -14.57 15.33
N ILE A 45 -17.47 -14.92 16.09
CA ILE A 45 -18.00 -14.09 17.17
C ILE A 45 -16.95 -13.94 18.28
N GLU A 46 -16.24 -15.01 18.62
CA GLU A 46 -15.12 -14.95 19.56
C GLU A 46 -14.02 -14.02 19.05
N GLY A 47 -13.68 -14.09 17.76
CA GLY A 47 -12.72 -13.19 17.13
C GLY A 47 -13.10 -11.71 17.21
N PHE A 48 -14.36 -11.37 16.90
CA PHE A 48 -14.86 -10.00 17.04
C PHE A 48 -14.94 -9.53 18.50
N THR A 49 -15.32 -10.42 19.41
CA THR A 49 -15.37 -10.12 20.84
C THR A 49 -13.96 -9.85 21.38
N PHE A 50 -12.97 -10.66 20.96
CA PHE A 50 -11.56 -10.42 21.27
C PHE A 50 -11.10 -9.03 20.79
N LEU A 51 -11.44 -8.62 19.56
CA LEU A 51 -11.10 -7.28 19.07
C LEU A 51 -11.76 -6.14 19.87
N LYS A 52 -12.98 -6.36 20.35
CA LYS A 52 -13.70 -5.40 21.20
C LYS A 52 -13.06 -5.26 22.58
N ASP A 53 -12.65 -6.38 23.17
CA ASP A 53 -12.29 -6.48 24.59
C ASP A 53 -10.78 -6.49 24.87
N SER A 54 -9.94 -6.59 23.84
CA SER A 54 -8.48 -6.57 23.98
C SER A 54 -7.87 -5.21 23.63
N ASP A 55 -6.65 -4.98 24.14
CA ASP A 55 -5.83 -3.81 23.79
C ASP A 55 -5.17 -3.93 22.40
N TYR A 56 -5.58 -4.90 21.58
CA TYR A 56 -4.98 -5.15 20.26
C TYR A 56 -5.03 -3.90 19.37
N TYR A 57 -6.20 -3.23 19.28
CA TYR A 57 -6.30 -2.04 18.45
C TYR A 57 -5.49 -0.86 18.97
N ALA A 58 -5.32 -0.74 20.29
CA ALA A 58 -4.44 0.26 20.88
C ALA A 58 -2.97 -0.01 20.49
N ALA A 59 -2.53 -1.26 20.56
CA ALA A 59 -1.19 -1.67 20.14
C ALA A 59 -0.97 -1.49 18.63
N LEU A 60 -1.96 -1.86 17.81
CA LEU A 60 -1.91 -1.70 16.36
C LEU A 60 -1.88 -0.24 15.92
N LEU A 61 -2.69 0.63 16.54
CA LEU A 61 -2.66 2.05 16.24
C LEU A 61 -1.32 2.67 16.65
N LYS A 62 -0.78 2.31 17.81
CA LYS A 62 0.55 2.76 18.24
C LYS A 62 1.61 2.37 17.22
N ALA A 63 1.60 1.13 16.71
CA ALA A 63 2.50 0.68 15.65
C ALA A 63 2.31 1.49 14.35
N TYR A 64 1.05 1.73 13.97
CA TYR A 64 0.70 2.48 12.76
C TYR A 64 1.16 3.94 12.83
N ASP A 65 0.94 4.61 13.97
CA ASP A 65 1.28 6.03 14.17
C ASP A 65 2.78 6.28 14.22
N LEU A 66 3.56 5.30 14.67
CA LEU A 66 5.02 5.36 14.62
C LEU A 66 5.56 5.46 13.19
N LYS A 67 4.83 4.92 12.18
CA LYS A 67 5.27 4.88 10.77
C LYS A 67 6.67 4.29 10.65
N GLU A 68 7.66 5.10 10.25
CA GLU A 68 9.07 4.69 10.16
C GLU A 68 9.72 4.46 11.54
N GLY A 69 9.08 4.92 12.62
CA GLY A 69 9.52 4.69 14.00
C GLY A 69 9.36 3.24 14.47
N ILE A 70 8.71 2.37 13.69
CA ILE A 70 8.70 0.93 13.98
C ILE A 70 10.02 0.26 13.63
N TYR A 71 10.95 0.94 12.95
CA TYR A 71 12.24 0.36 12.53
C TYR A 71 13.40 0.88 13.37
N GLU A 72 14.41 0.02 13.56
CA GLU A 72 15.70 0.46 14.08
C GLU A 72 16.42 1.36 13.06
N SER A 73 17.27 2.26 13.56
CA SER A 73 18.06 3.18 12.72
C SER A 73 18.87 2.42 11.66
N GLY A 74 18.70 2.81 10.38
CA GLY A 74 19.42 2.20 9.26
C GLY A 74 18.73 0.98 8.62
N VAL A 75 17.66 0.49 9.23
CA VAL A 75 16.75 -0.49 8.63
C VAL A 75 15.80 0.23 7.68
N THR A 76 15.66 -0.26 6.46
CA THR A 76 14.71 0.30 5.48
C THR A 76 13.99 -0.81 4.74
N ARG A 77 12.65 -0.70 4.65
CA ARG A 77 11.79 -1.68 3.99
C ARG A 77 12.24 -2.00 2.55
N ASN A 78 12.72 -1.00 1.83
CA ASN A 78 13.15 -1.14 0.43
C ASN A 78 14.25 -2.20 0.21
N LYS A 79 15.06 -2.51 1.24
CA LYS A 79 16.09 -3.58 1.15
C LYS A 79 15.47 -4.97 0.97
N PHE A 80 14.20 -5.14 1.34
CA PHE A 80 13.51 -6.41 1.39
C PHE A 80 12.54 -6.64 0.21
N PHE A 81 12.32 -5.63 -0.64
CA PHE A 81 11.46 -5.76 -1.84
C PHE A 81 11.99 -6.76 -2.88
N ASN A 82 13.23 -7.22 -2.74
CA ASN A 82 13.83 -8.26 -3.56
C ASN A 82 13.68 -9.67 -2.96
N SER A 83 12.85 -9.85 -1.91
CA SER A 83 12.63 -11.19 -1.37
C SER A 83 12.09 -12.13 -2.45
N PRO A 84 12.40 -13.44 -2.39
CA PRO A 84 11.98 -14.41 -3.41
C PRO A 84 10.47 -14.40 -3.64
N LEU A 85 9.69 -14.30 -2.56
CA LEU A 85 8.24 -14.27 -2.62
C LEU A 85 7.71 -13.02 -3.32
N ILE A 86 8.26 -11.84 -3.01
CA ILE A 86 7.87 -10.58 -3.67
C ILE A 86 8.26 -10.58 -5.14
N SER A 87 9.45 -11.06 -5.47
CA SER A 87 9.92 -11.21 -6.85
C SER A 87 9.00 -12.16 -7.63
N LEU A 88 8.65 -13.30 -7.04
CA LEU A 88 7.74 -14.28 -7.61
C LEU A 88 6.34 -13.69 -7.84
N ALA A 89 5.76 -13.03 -6.84
CA ALA A 89 4.49 -12.33 -6.95
C ALA A 89 4.54 -11.25 -8.05
N GLY A 90 5.63 -10.50 -8.14
CA GLY A 90 5.87 -9.49 -9.17
C GLY A 90 5.81 -10.06 -10.59
N ASN A 91 6.32 -11.27 -10.81
CA ASN A 91 6.28 -11.91 -12.13
C ASN A 91 4.86 -12.25 -12.60
N TYR A 92 3.91 -12.45 -11.69
CA TYR A 92 2.56 -12.90 -12.02
C TYR A 92 1.49 -11.82 -11.84
N LEU A 93 1.57 -11.06 -10.74
CA LEU A 93 0.59 -10.04 -10.36
C LEU A 93 0.82 -8.68 -11.03
N TYR A 94 2.03 -8.42 -11.55
CA TYR A 94 2.30 -7.19 -12.29
C TYR A 94 1.52 -7.18 -13.60
N LYS A 95 0.87 -6.04 -13.89
CA LYS A 95 0.32 -5.73 -15.21
C LYS A 95 1.11 -4.54 -15.76
N PRO A 96 1.72 -4.64 -16.95
CA PRO A 96 2.39 -3.49 -17.55
C PRO A 96 1.38 -2.37 -17.79
N SER A 97 1.67 -1.19 -17.25
CA SER A 97 0.78 -0.03 -17.12
C SER A 97 0.34 0.63 -18.44
N PHE A 98 0.72 0.08 -19.60
CA PHE A 98 0.46 0.68 -20.91
C PHE A 98 -0.89 0.31 -21.53
N THR A 99 -1.62 -0.65 -20.96
CA THR A 99 -3.04 -0.83 -21.31
C THR A 99 -3.88 0.16 -20.50
N ILE A 100 -4.44 1.16 -21.18
CA ILE A 100 -5.47 2.07 -20.66
C ILE A 100 -6.65 1.19 -20.18
N ASN A 101 -6.61 0.77 -18.91
CA ASN A 101 -7.61 -0.13 -18.35
C ASN A 101 -8.79 0.69 -17.88
N LEU A 102 -9.84 0.75 -18.72
CA LEU A 102 -11.19 1.13 -18.33
C LEU A 102 -11.90 0.02 -17.49
N HIS A 103 -11.22 -1.08 -17.19
CA HIS A 103 -11.75 -2.14 -16.35
C HIS A 103 -11.52 -1.88 -14.86
N PRO A 104 -12.51 -2.19 -13.99
CA PRO A 104 -12.35 -2.05 -12.54
C PRO A 104 -11.10 -2.81 -12.09
N LEU A 105 -10.24 -2.11 -11.35
CA LEU A 105 -9.00 -2.61 -10.76
C LEU A 105 -9.24 -4.03 -10.22
N LYS A 106 -8.65 -5.05 -10.87
CA LYS A 106 -8.68 -6.42 -10.35
C LYS A 106 -8.02 -6.39 -8.97
N ASP A 107 -8.72 -6.94 -7.98
CA ASP A 107 -8.37 -6.74 -6.58
C ASP A 107 -7.10 -7.47 -6.13
N GLY A 108 -6.57 -8.42 -6.92
CA GLY A 108 -5.26 -9.07 -6.70
C GLY A 108 -4.15 -8.40 -7.53
N ASN A 109 -3.65 -7.25 -7.07
CA ASN A 109 -2.55 -6.53 -7.72
C ASN A 109 -1.31 -6.45 -6.81
N LEU A 110 -0.14 -6.21 -7.42
CA LEU A 110 1.14 -6.15 -6.72
C LEU A 110 1.20 -5.08 -5.61
N PRO A 111 0.65 -3.86 -5.76
CA PRO A 111 0.64 -2.88 -4.68
C PRO A 111 -0.06 -3.36 -3.40
N LYS A 112 -1.15 -4.11 -3.52
CA LYS A 112 -1.82 -4.70 -2.37
C LYS A 112 -0.99 -5.82 -1.74
N PHE A 113 -0.36 -6.65 -2.55
CA PHE A 113 0.56 -7.67 -2.04
C PHE A 113 1.71 -7.04 -1.22
N TRP A 114 2.22 -5.89 -1.66
CA TRP A 114 3.21 -5.13 -0.89
C TRP A 114 2.64 -4.54 0.41
N SER A 115 1.43 -3.97 0.38
CA SER A 115 0.82 -3.41 1.59
C SER A 115 0.54 -4.48 2.65
N MET A 116 0.40 -5.76 2.29
CA MET A 116 0.29 -6.84 3.28
C MET A 116 1.57 -7.07 4.09
N HIS A 117 2.75 -6.89 3.49
CA HIS A 117 4.01 -7.07 4.22
C HIS A 117 4.12 -6.09 5.38
N GLN A 118 3.60 -4.87 5.20
CA GLN A 118 3.49 -3.89 6.27
C GLN A 118 2.58 -4.34 7.42
N PHE A 119 1.54 -5.12 7.14
CA PHE A 119 0.71 -5.68 8.20
C PHE A 119 1.49 -6.69 9.05
N PHE A 120 2.29 -7.56 8.42
CA PHE A 120 3.17 -8.49 9.14
C PHE A 120 4.25 -7.76 9.96
N GLU A 121 4.79 -6.66 9.45
CA GLU A 121 5.72 -5.80 10.21
C GLU A 121 5.07 -5.22 11.47
N TYR A 122 3.83 -4.73 11.38
CA TYR A 122 3.09 -4.25 12.55
C TYR A 122 2.85 -5.36 13.57
N LEU A 123 2.45 -6.55 13.13
CA LEU A 123 2.26 -7.68 14.04
C LEU A 123 3.57 -8.07 14.72
N TYR A 124 4.68 -8.13 13.98
CA TYR A 124 5.99 -8.49 14.54
C TYR A 124 6.44 -7.44 15.57
N HIS A 125 6.20 -6.16 15.28
CA HIS A 125 6.45 -5.07 16.22
C HIS A 125 5.58 -5.18 17.48
N ILE A 126 4.30 -5.56 17.34
CA ILE A 126 3.40 -5.77 18.48
C ILE A 126 3.86 -6.97 19.33
N ASN A 127 4.25 -8.09 18.70
CA ASN A 127 4.71 -9.28 19.42
C ASN A 127 6.04 -9.05 20.18
N THR A 128 6.94 -8.26 19.60
CA THR A 128 8.25 -7.97 20.22
C THR A 128 8.25 -6.73 21.12
N ASN A 129 7.32 -5.79 20.89
CA ASN A 129 7.27 -4.45 21.47
C ASN A 129 8.60 -3.67 21.34
N ASN A 130 9.38 -3.96 20.28
CA ASN A 130 10.68 -3.33 20.00
C ASN A 130 10.72 -2.82 18.54
N PRO A 131 11.52 -1.79 18.23
CA PRO A 131 11.79 -1.42 16.85
C PRO A 131 12.39 -2.60 16.09
N LEU A 132 11.88 -2.84 14.87
CA LEU A 132 12.29 -3.93 13.99
C LEU A 132 13.73 -3.73 13.53
N ASN A 133 14.59 -4.66 13.91
CA ASN A 133 15.97 -4.69 13.45
C ASN A 133 16.09 -5.43 12.09
N MET A 134 17.32 -5.59 11.57
CA MET A 134 17.54 -6.29 10.31
C MET A 134 17.12 -7.77 10.36
N GLU A 135 17.36 -8.46 11.48
CA GLU A 135 17.01 -9.87 11.66
C GLU A 135 15.48 -10.06 11.68
N ASP A 136 14.75 -9.17 12.35
CA ASP A 136 13.27 -9.18 12.37
C ASP A 136 12.71 -9.05 10.94
N MET A 137 13.26 -8.11 10.17
CA MET A 137 12.88 -7.93 8.77
C MET A 137 13.26 -9.15 7.91
N GLU A 138 14.39 -9.79 8.18
CA GLU A 138 14.77 -11.04 7.51
C GLU A 138 13.78 -12.16 7.83
N ASN A 139 13.39 -12.30 9.10
CA ASN A 139 12.40 -13.25 9.56
C ASN A 139 11.03 -13.00 8.88
N ILE A 140 10.60 -11.74 8.71
CA ILE A 140 9.32 -11.45 8.04
C ILE A 140 9.37 -11.80 6.54
N TYR A 141 10.45 -11.44 5.84
CA TYR A 141 10.49 -11.46 4.38
C TYR A 141 11.10 -12.72 3.76
N TYR A 142 11.94 -13.45 4.49
CA TYR A 142 12.67 -14.62 4.01
C TYR A 142 12.34 -15.91 4.77
N SER A 143 11.55 -15.86 5.85
CA SER A 143 10.96 -17.08 6.41
C SER A 143 9.76 -17.54 5.58
N ASP A 144 9.20 -18.68 5.98
CA ASP A 144 7.97 -19.20 5.39
C ASP A 144 6.69 -18.51 5.91
N LEU A 145 6.76 -17.51 6.81
CA LEU A 145 5.59 -16.87 7.42
C LEU A 145 4.54 -16.45 6.37
N VAL A 146 4.93 -15.57 5.45
CA VAL A 146 3.98 -14.98 4.49
C VAL A 146 3.46 -16.05 3.53
N SER A 147 4.35 -16.93 3.03
CA SER A 147 3.98 -18.05 2.17
C SER A 147 2.98 -18.99 2.84
N ARG A 148 3.17 -19.30 4.13
CA ARG A 148 2.26 -20.15 4.89
C ARG A 148 0.93 -19.48 5.14
N VAL A 149 0.91 -18.18 5.47
CA VAL A 149 -0.36 -17.47 5.67
C VAL A 149 -1.18 -17.41 4.38
N ILE A 150 -0.57 -17.13 3.23
CA ILE A 150 -1.32 -17.02 1.97
C ILE A 150 -1.70 -18.39 1.36
N SER A 151 -0.94 -19.46 1.64
CA SER A 151 -1.19 -20.78 1.06
C SER A 151 -1.91 -21.76 1.98
N LEU A 152 -1.76 -21.63 3.29
CA LEU A 152 -2.37 -22.53 4.29
C LEU A 152 -3.48 -21.85 5.09
N LEU A 153 -3.53 -20.51 5.08
CA LEU A 153 -4.59 -19.72 5.72
C LEU A 153 -4.73 -20.06 7.19
N ASP A 154 -5.88 -20.51 7.65
CA ASP A 154 -6.15 -20.86 9.04
C ASP A 154 -5.29 -22.01 9.57
N ASP A 155 -4.59 -22.75 8.70
CA ASP A 155 -3.60 -23.78 9.05
C ASP A 155 -2.14 -23.29 8.98
N PHE A 156 -1.88 -21.98 8.85
CA PHE A 156 -0.53 -21.44 8.66
C PHE A 156 0.50 -21.84 9.71
N ASN A 157 0.06 -22.15 10.94
CA ASN A 157 0.94 -22.56 12.04
C ASN A 157 1.18 -24.08 12.11
N ASN A 158 0.57 -24.89 11.25
CA ASN A 158 0.76 -26.35 11.22
C ASN A 158 2.01 -26.72 10.41
N ASP A 159 3.10 -27.07 11.10
CA ASP A 159 4.42 -27.39 10.54
C ASP A 159 4.44 -28.66 9.67
N LYS A 160 3.41 -29.51 9.79
CA LYS A 160 3.31 -30.76 9.02
C LYS A 160 2.76 -30.55 7.61
N VAL A 161 2.16 -29.40 7.32
CA VAL A 161 1.54 -29.13 6.02
C VAL A 161 2.54 -28.45 5.10
N LYS A 162 2.79 -29.07 3.95
CA LYS A 162 3.69 -28.53 2.93
C LYS A 162 3.00 -27.42 2.12
N ILE A 163 3.74 -26.37 1.82
CA ILE A 163 3.30 -25.29 0.94
C ILE A 163 3.25 -25.81 -0.50
N GLY A 164 2.15 -25.52 -1.21
CA GLY A 164 1.98 -25.86 -2.62
C GLY A 164 2.84 -24.98 -3.56
N PRO A 165 2.76 -25.22 -4.88
CA PRO A 165 3.47 -24.42 -5.87
C PRO A 165 2.96 -22.97 -5.91
N LEU A 166 3.78 -22.03 -5.43
CA LEU A 166 3.41 -20.61 -5.31
C LEU A 166 3.21 -19.91 -6.66
N ASP A 167 3.85 -20.41 -7.72
CA ASP A 167 3.72 -19.84 -9.05
C ASP A 167 2.31 -20.07 -9.64
N GLU A 168 1.74 -21.26 -9.46
CA GLU A 168 0.37 -21.58 -9.83
C GLU A 168 -0.62 -20.78 -8.96
N PHE A 169 -0.35 -20.68 -7.66
CA PHE A 169 -1.13 -19.84 -6.76
C PHE A 169 -1.23 -18.39 -7.25
N PHE A 170 -0.12 -17.73 -7.58
CA PHE A 170 -0.16 -16.34 -8.05
C PHE A 170 -0.83 -16.16 -9.41
N LYS A 171 -0.73 -17.16 -10.31
CA LYS A 171 -1.49 -17.17 -11.57
C LYS A 171 -2.99 -17.20 -11.30
N ASN A 172 -3.44 -18.08 -10.39
CA ASN A 172 -4.85 -18.20 -10.01
C ASN A 172 -5.37 -16.94 -9.32
N LEU A 173 -4.59 -16.39 -8.38
CA LEU A 173 -4.94 -15.20 -7.60
C LEU A 173 -5.30 -13.99 -8.47
N LYS A 174 -4.62 -13.83 -9.62
CA LYS A 174 -4.88 -12.75 -10.59
C LYS A 174 -6.28 -12.82 -11.22
N GLU A 175 -6.88 -14.00 -11.26
CA GLU A 175 -8.17 -14.24 -11.91
C GLU A 175 -9.35 -14.28 -10.93
N VAL A 176 -9.08 -14.32 -9.62
CA VAL A 176 -10.10 -14.35 -8.58
C VAL A 176 -10.97 -13.08 -8.59
N LYS A 177 -12.28 -13.29 -8.46
CA LYS A 177 -13.31 -12.25 -8.37
C LYS A 177 -14.32 -12.58 -7.28
N TRP A 178 -15.09 -11.57 -6.88
CA TRP A 178 -16.18 -11.73 -5.94
C TRP A 178 -17.40 -12.43 -6.54
N LYS A 179 -17.94 -13.44 -5.84
CA LYS A 179 -19.37 -13.76 -5.94
C LYS A 179 -20.19 -12.69 -5.20
N LYS A 180 -21.37 -12.33 -5.73
CA LYS A 180 -22.21 -11.24 -5.18
C LYS A 180 -22.59 -11.48 -3.71
N GLU A 181 -22.99 -12.70 -3.38
CA GLU A 181 -23.38 -13.12 -2.03
C GLU A 181 -22.21 -13.02 -1.05
N SER A 182 -21.06 -13.57 -1.41
CA SER A 182 -19.83 -13.52 -0.60
C SER A 182 -19.37 -12.09 -0.35
N LYS A 183 -19.48 -11.21 -1.35
CA LYS A 183 -19.20 -9.78 -1.19
C LYS A 183 -20.17 -9.10 -0.22
N ALA A 184 -21.43 -9.52 -0.17
CA ALA A 184 -22.40 -8.99 0.78
C ALA A 184 -22.05 -9.43 2.22
N ILE A 185 -21.69 -10.70 2.42
CA ILE A 185 -21.26 -11.21 3.73
C ILE A 185 -19.97 -10.53 4.20
N TYR A 186 -18.97 -10.41 3.32
CA TYR A 186 -17.75 -9.66 3.63
C TYR A 186 -18.05 -8.21 4.06
N LYS A 187 -18.98 -7.52 3.39
CA LYS A 187 -19.40 -6.16 3.79
C LYS A 187 -20.05 -6.12 5.17
N LYS A 188 -20.86 -7.13 5.53
CA LYS A 188 -21.46 -7.23 6.87
C LYS A 188 -20.38 -7.39 7.94
N MET A 189 -19.46 -8.35 7.76
CA MET A 189 -18.34 -8.58 8.68
C MET A 189 -17.42 -7.36 8.80
N ARG A 190 -17.15 -6.68 7.68
CA ARG A 190 -16.40 -5.41 7.68
C ARG A 190 -17.12 -4.32 8.48
N GLY A 191 -18.46 -4.30 8.47
CA GLY A 191 -19.24 -3.40 9.31
C GLY A 191 -19.06 -3.68 10.80
N ILE A 192 -18.88 -4.94 11.19
CA ILE A 192 -18.55 -5.32 12.58
C ILE A 192 -17.15 -4.81 12.93
N LEU A 193 -16.15 -5.03 12.06
CA LEU A 193 -14.80 -4.46 12.25
C LEU A 193 -14.83 -2.95 12.44
N TRP A 194 -15.61 -2.24 11.61
CA TRP A 194 -15.75 -0.80 11.76
C TRP A 194 -16.26 -0.41 13.15
N ILE A 195 -17.30 -1.10 13.64
CA ILE A 195 -17.85 -0.82 14.97
C ILE A 195 -16.84 -1.17 16.07
N THR A 196 -16.04 -2.22 15.92
CA THR A 196 -14.99 -2.54 16.91
C THR A 196 -13.92 -1.47 16.97
N HIS A 197 -13.56 -0.85 15.85
CA HIS A 197 -12.67 0.34 15.84
C HIS A 197 -13.29 1.53 16.56
N GLU A 198 -14.56 1.84 16.27
CA GLU A 198 -15.29 2.92 16.93
C GLU A 198 -15.36 2.74 18.46
N LEU A 199 -15.63 1.51 18.91
CA LEU A 199 -15.67 1.15 20.32
C LEU A 199 -14.33 1.36 21.02
N ASN A 200 -13.24 1.14 20.31
CA ASN A 200 -11.88 1.37 20.80
C ASN A 200 -11.42 2.84 20.64
N ASN A 201 -12.33 3.76 20.26
CA ASN A 201 -12.07 5.18 20.01
C ASN A 201 -11.12 5.44 18.83
N TYR A 202 -11.17 4.61 17.79
CA TYR A 202 -10.32 4.72 16.60
C TYR A 202 -11.11 4.91 15.29
N PRO A 203 -12.06 5.87 15.23
CA PRO A 203 -12.92 6.07 14.06
C PRO A 203 -12.14 6.47 12.81
N GLY A 204 -12.49 5.87 11.66
CA GLY A 204 -12.12 6.40 10.34
C GLY A 204 -10.63 6.52 10.04
N THR A 205 -9.78 5.78 10.75
CA THR A 205 -8.34 5.76 10.48
C THR A 205 -8.06 5.02 9.17
N MET A 206 -6.97 5.40 8.48
CA MET A 206 -6.48 4.65 7.31
C MET A 206 -6.23 3.16 7.65
N LEU A 207 -5.91 2.88 8.91
CA LEU A 207 -5.72 1.53 9.45
C LEU A 207 -6.94 0.62 9.22
N VAL A 208 -8.17 1.11 9.39
CA VAL A 208 -9.39 0.31 9.12
C VAL A 208 -9.47 -0.10 7.65
N GLY A 209 -9.01 0.79 6.76
CA GLY A 209 -8.89 0.53 5.32
C GLY A 209 -7.87 -0.56 5.03
N ASP A 210 -6.68 -0.44 5.61
CA ASP A 210 -5.58 -1.37 5.40
C ASP A 210 -5.89 -2.78 5.97
N GLU A 211 -6.47 -2.86 7.16
CA GLU A 211 -6.91 -4.13 7.77
C GLU A 211 -8.02 -4.78 6.94
N SER A 212 -9.01 -4.00 6.50
CA SER A 212 -10.06 -4.50 5.59
C SER A 212 -9.44 -5.05 4.29
N ASP A 213 -8.45 -4.33 3.74
CA ASP A 213 -7.80 -4.73 2.51
C ASP A 213 -6.93 -5.97 2.67
N PHE A 214 -6.30 -6.16 3.83
CA PHE A 214 -5.61 -7.38 4.23
C PHE A 214 -6.57 -8.58 4.29
N ILE A 215 -7.68 -8.47 5.02
CA ILE A 215 -8.68 -9.54 5.14
C ILE A 215 -9.31 -9.85 3.78
N ARG A 216 -9.63 -8.82 2.99
CA ARG A 216 -10.11 -9.01 1.61
C ARG A 216 -9.12 -9.85 0.80
N PHE A 217 -7.83 -9.62 0.92
CA PHE A 217 -6.84 -10.39 0.18
C PHE A 217 -6.76 -11.84 0.66
N LEU A 218 -6.90 -12.10 1.97
CA LEU A 218 -7.01 -13.46 2.48
C LEU A 218 -8.22 -14.19 1.87
N CYS A 219 -9.36 -13.53 1.64
CA CYS A 219 -10.49 -14.12 0.91
C CYS A 219 -10.09 -14.57 -0.51
N PHE A 220 -9.24 -13.79 -1.18
CA PHE A 220 -8.78 -14.09 -2.54
C PHE A 220 -7.75 -15.22 -2.53
N CYS A 221 -6.88 -15.24 -1.52
CA CYS A 221 -5.95 -16.34 -1.28
C CYS A 221 -6.71 -17.65 -1.07
N SER A 222 -7.76 -17.65 -0.25
CA SER A 222 -8.63 -18.81 -0.02
C SER A 222 -9.20 -19.38 -1.30
N ALA A 223 -9.78 -18.54 -2.16
CA ALA A 223 -10.28 -19.00 -3.45
C ALA A 223 -9.15 -19.52 -4.36
N ALA A 224 -8.00 -18.83 -4.39
CA ALA A 224 -6.87 -19.17 -5.25
C ALA A 224 -6.19 -20.50 -4.85
N VAL A 225 -6.06 -20.78 -3.55
CA VAL A 225 -5.52 -22.03 -2.99
C VAL A 225 -6.34 -23.23 -3.48
N ASP A 226 -7.67 -23.08 -3.52
CA ASP A 226 -8.58 -24.13 -4.00
C ASP A 226 -8.72 -24.15 -5.54
N GLY A 227 -7.93 -23.36 -6.27
CA GLY A 227 -8.01 -23.24 -7.73
C GLY A 227 -9.30 -22.59 -8.24
N ARG A 228 -10.06 -21.91 -7.37
CA ARG A 228 -11.33 -21.27 -7.71
C ARG A 228 -11.13 -19.82 -8.15
N VAL A 229 -11.88 -19.39 -9.17
CA VAL A 229 -11.87 -18.01 -9.68
C VAL A 229 -12.93 -17.11 -9.03
N LEU A 230 -13.79 -17.66 -8.18
CA LEU A 230 -14.82 -16.93 -7.46
C LEU A 230 -14.69 -17.16 -5.95
N VAL A 231 -14.66 -16.06 -5.21
CA VAL A 231 -14.73 -16.04 -3.74
C VAL A 231 -16.12 -16.48 -3.31
N SER A 232 -16.18 -17.57 -2.56
CA SER A 232 -17.33 -18.19 -1.91
C SER A 232 -17.56 -17.62 -0.51
N VAL A 233 -18.60 -18.06 0.20
CA VAL A 233 -18.89 -17.57 1.56
C VAL A 233 -17.87 -18.13 2.55
N GLU A 234 -17.52 -19.40 2.34
CA GLU A 234 -16.56 -20.18 3.08
C GLU A 234 -15.18 -19.52 3.03
N ASP A 235 -14.80 -18.93 1.90
CA ASP A 235 -13.56 -18.15 1.78
C ASP A 235 -13.53 -16.92 2.68
N VAL A 236 -14.67 -16.25 2.84
CA VAL A 236 -14.77 -15.08 3.71
C VAL A 236 -14.61 -15.52 5.15
N VAL A 237 -15.32 -16.58 5.56
CA VAL A 237 -15.20 -17.17 6.90
C VAL A 237 -13.74 -17.57 7.18
N ARG A 238 -13.12 -18.34 6.28
CA ARG A 238 -11.73 -18.78 6.40
C ARG A 238 -10.75 -17.62 6.51
N ALA A 239 -10.95 -16.55 5.73
CA ALA A 239 -10.12 -15.36 5.78
C ALA A 239 -10.21 -14.64 7.14
N TYR A 240 -11.40 -14.48 7.71
CA TYR A 240 -11.57 -13.90 9.04
C TYR A 240 -10.99 -14.80 10.13
N ARG A 241 -11.18 -16.12 10.05
CA ARG A 241 -10.56 -17.08 10.99
C ARG A 241 -9.03 -17.00 10.93
N THR A 242 -8.47 -16.97 9.72
CA THR A 242 -7.02 -16.75 9.50
C THR A 242 -6.56 -15.45 10.14
N TYR A 243 -7.29 -14.36 9.91
CA TYR A 243 -7.00 -13.06 10.48
C TYR A 243 -7.01 -13.08 12.02
N PHE A 244 -8.09 -13.56 12.64
CA PHE A 244 -8.20 -13.63 14.09
C PHE A 244 -7.16 -14.54 14.73
N LYS A 245 -6.82 -15.64 14.06
CA LYS A 245 -5.73 -16.52 14.49
C LYS A 245 -4.39 -15.82 14.39
N LEU A 246 -4.13 -15.10 13.30
CA LEU A 246 -2.87 -14.39 13.04
C LEU A 246 -2.60 -13.31 14.11
N ILE A 247 -3.60 -12.50 14.45
CA ILE A 247 -3.43 -11.41 15.44
C ILE A 247 -3.27 -11.92 16.88
N LYS A 248 -3.73 -13.15 17.17
CA LYS A 248 -3.57 -13.82 18.47
C LYS A 248 -2.27 -14.64 18.54
N PHE A 249 -1.62 -14.89 17.40
CA PHE A 249 -0.47 -15.78 17.31
C PHE A 249 0.85 -15.00 17.38
N ASP A 250 1.83 -15.57 18.06
CA ASP A 250 3.18 -15.01 18.08
C ASP A 250 3.91 -15.36 16.77
N ILE A 251 3.93 -14.43 15.81
CA ILE A 251 4.58 -14.67 14.51
C ILE A 251 6.12 -14.64 14.59
N THR A 252 6.71 -14.32 15.74
CA THR A 252 8.17 -14.30 15.90
C THR A 252 8.80 -15.70 15.88
N VAL A 253 7.98 -16.75 16.03
CA VAL A 253 8.40 -18.16 15.90
C VAL A 253 8.86 -18.52 14.49
N PHE A 254 8.47 -17.75 13.47
CA PHE A 254 8.95 -17.94 12.12
C PHE A 254 10.31 -17.26 11.96
N LYS A 255 11.35 -18.08 11.74
CA LYS A 255 12.72 -17.63 11.56
C LYS A 255 13.19 -17.89 10.14
N ALA A 256 13.91 -16.93 9.56
CA ALA A 256 14.56 -17.12 8.28
C ALA A 256 15.79 -18.02 8.46
N ASP A 257 16.04 -18.89 7.48
CA ASP A 257 17.26 -19.67 7.44
C ASP A 257 18.42 -18.75 7.01
N SER A 258 19.42 -18.59 7.89
CA SER A 258 20.56 -17.71 7.67
C SER A 258 21.35 -18.06 6.41
N GLU A 259 21.49 -19.34 6.07
CA GLU A 259 22.22 -19.78 4.88
C GLU A 259 21.47 -19.40 3.60
N ILE A 260 20.14 -19.56 3.62
CA ILE A 260 19.27 -19.16 2.50
C ILE A 260 19.33 -17.65 2.33
N VAL A 261 19.21 -16.88 3.41
CA VAL A 261 19.27 -15.41 3.36
C VAL A 261 20.60 -14.93 2.78
N GLU A 262 21.72 -15.51 3.20
CA GLU A 262 23.05 -15.13 2.71
C GLU A 262 23.22 -15.45 1.22
N SER A 263 22.82 -16.65 0.78
CA SER A 263 22.88 -17.04 -0.63
C SER A 263 22.03 -16.14 -1.54
N LEU A 264 20.85 -15.72 -1.07
CA LEU A 264 19.95 -14.84 -1.82
C LEU A 264 20.46 -13.40 -1.89
N LYS A 265 21.10 -12.89 -0.83
CA LYS A 265 21.74 -11.56 -0.83
C LYS A 265 22.85 -11.46 -1.87
N VAL A 266 23.64 -12.53 -2.04
CA VAL A 266 24.70 -12.60 -3.06
C VAL A 266 24.09 -12.58 -4.47
N ASN A 267 23.12 -13.46 -4.73
CA ASN A 267 22.51 -13.58 -6.06
C ASN A 267 21.68 -12.35 -6.49
N ASN A 268 21.00 -11.67 -5.57
CA ASN A 268 20.14 -10.53 -5.91
C ASN A 268 20.91 -9.28 -6.34
N ARG A 269 22.17 -9.08 -5.89
CA ARG A 269 23.02 -7.99 -6.42
C ARG A 269 23.28 -8.13 -7.90
N ASP A 270 23.46 -9.37 -8.36
CA ASP A 270 23.78 -9.67 -9.76
C ASP A 270 22.51 -9.71 -10.62
N MET A 271 21.41 -10.23 -10.09
CA MET A 271 20.16 -10.39 -10.84
C MET A 271 19.46 -9.06 -11.16
N LEU A 272 19.52 -8.05 -10.28
CA LEU A 272 18.96 -6.71 -10.56
C LEU A 272 19.80 -5.96 -11.61
N ALA A 273 21.11 -6.19 -11.59
CA ALA A 273 22.05 -5.70 -12.60
C ALA A 273 21.87 -6.40 -13.97
N GLU A 274 21.53 -7.70 -13.98
CA GLU A 274 21.27 -8.46 -15.21
C GLU A 274 19.88 -8.24 -15.81
N ARG A 275 18.84 -8.09 -14.98
CA ARG A 275 17.45 -7.99 -15.46
C ARG A 275 17.13 -6.62 -16.04
N PHE A 276 17.86 -5.58 -15.63
CA PHE A 276 17.74 -4.24 -16.17
C PHE A 276 19.12 -3.59 -16.38
N PRO A 277 19.92 -4.07 -17.34
CA PRO A 277 21.29 -3.59 -17.54
C PRO A 277 21.31 -2.09 -17.89
N LYS A 278 20.26 -1.60 -18.55
CA LYS A 278 20.05 -0.18 -18.81
C LYS A 278 19.74 0.62 -17.53
N LEU A 279 19.04 0.04 -16.57
CA LEU A 279 18.71 0.69 -15.30
C LEU A 279 19.92 0.79 -14.37
N ARG A 280 20.86 -0.16 -14.45
CA ARG A 280 22.19 -0.05 -13.83
C ARG A 280 22.95 1.14 -14.40
N GLU A 281 22.99 1.27 -15.74
CA GLU A 281 23.55 2.45 -16.41
C GLU A 281 22.83 3.76 -16.04
N TYR A 282 21.53 3.70 -15.69
CA TYR A 282 20.75 4.86 -15.25
C TYR A 282 20.97 5.23 -13.78
N LEU A 283 21.22 4.26 -12.90
CA LEU A 283 21.48 4.50 -11.47
C LEU A 283 22.91 5.02 -11.25
N ASP A 284 23.86 4.56 -12.06
CA ASP A 284 25.26 4.98 -11.97
C ASP A 284 25.52 6.35 -12.62
N ASP A 285 24.64 6.82 -13.52
CA ASP A 285 24.73 8.13 -14.17
C ASP A 285 23.47 8.99 -13.94
N PRO A 286 23.42 9.77 -12.84
CA PRO A 286 22.28 10.63 -12.52
C PRO A 286 22.01 11.70 -13.60
N VAL A 287 22.98 12.02 -14.47
CA VAL A 287 22.79 12.96 -15.58
C VAL A 287 21.95 12.33 -16.69
N LYS A 288 22.24 11.07 -17.05
CA LYS A 288 21.43 10.31 -18.01
C LYS A 288 20.01 10.10 -17.52
N MET A 289 19.81 9.74 -16.26
CA MET A 289 18.47 9.55 -15.69
C MET A 289 17.61 10.80 -15.83
N VAL A 290 18.15 11.97 -15.48
CA VAL A 290 17.41 13.23 -15.59
C VAL A 290 17.11 13.59 -17.04
N ASN A 291 18.00 13.29 -17.99
CA ASN A 291 17.74 13.52 -19.41
C ASN A 291 16.58 12.66 -19.94
N TYR A 292 16.48 11.40 -19.51
CA TYR A 292 15.35 10.55 -19.88
C TYR A 292 14.04 11.00 -19.24
N TRP A 293 14.07 11.42 -17.98
CA TRP A 293 12.90 11.99 -17.30
C TRP A 293 12.42 13.28 -17.96
N LEU A 294 13.33 14.18 -18.34
CA LEU A 294 13.01 15.42 -19.05
C LEU A 294 12.38 15.13 -20.42
N LYS A 295 12.88 14.15 -21.17
CA LYS A 295 12.28 13.71 -22.43
C LYS A 295 10.89 13.09 -22.21
N GLY A 296 10.73 12.25 -21.18
CA GLY A 296 9.43 11.67 -20.82
C GLY A 296 8.38 12.74 -20.50
N LEU A 297 8.74 13.71 -19.65
CA LEU A 297 7.91 14.88 -19.33
C LEU A 297 7.63 15.73 -20.57
N GLY A 298 8.62 15.86 -21.47
CA GLY A 298 8.49 16.53 -22.76
C GLY A 298 7.35 15.98 -23.61
N ILE A 299 7.30 14.66 -23.81
CA ILE A 299 6.21 14.00 -24.55
C ILE A 299 4.86 14.28 -23.87
N ILE A 300 4.80 14.17 -22.54
CA ILE A 300 3.56 14.42 -21.79
C ILE A 300 3.06 15.85 -22.01
N PHE A 301 3.96 16.84 -21.95
CA PHE A 301 3.61 18.23 -22.23
C PHE A 301 3.16 18.44 -23.67
N ILE A 302 3.81 17.84 -24.66
CA ILE A 302 3.35 17.90 -26.06
C ILE A 302 1.92 17.36 -26.18
N VAL A 303 1.66 16.17 -25.65
CA VAL A 303 0.32 15.54 -25.75
C VAL A 303 -0.73 16.39 -25.03
N PHE A 304 -0.44 16.86 -23.81
CA PHE A 304 -1.38 17.66 -23.04
C PHE A 304 -1.65 19.03 -23.66
N GLY A 305 -0.60 19.69 -24.19
CA GLY A 305 -0.74 20.96 -24.88
C GLY A 305 -1.57 20.85 -26.17
N VAL A 306 -1.39 19.76 -26.94
CA VAL A 306 -2.24 19.47 -28.12
C VAL A 306 -3.69 19.26 -27.73
N LEU A 307 -3.96 18.52 -26.65
CA LEU A 307 -5.33 18.35 -26.14
C LEU A 307 -5.95 19.68 -25.72
N LEU A 308 -5.23 20.54 -25.00
CA LEU A 308 -5.72 21.88 -24.63
C LEU A 308 -6.06 22.73 -25.85
N MET A 309 -5.23 22.70 -26.89
CA MET A 309 -5.51 23.42 -28.14
C MET A 309 -6.73 22.86 -28.89
N ALA A 310 -6.95 21.55 -28.83
CA ALA A 310 -8.07 20.89 -29.52
C ALA A 310 -9.43 21.15 -28.86
N PHE A 311 -9.47 21.24 -27.52
CA PHE A 311 -10.74 21.27 -26.77
C PHE A 311 -11.14 22.66 -26.26
N PHE A 312 -10.24 23.64 -26.24
CA PHE A 312 -10.52 24.93 -25.61
C PHE A 312 -10.20 26.12 -26.52
N LYS A 313 -11.07 27.15 -26.46
CA LYS A 313 -10.89 28.43 -27.18
C LYS A 313 -9.93 29.36 -26.42
N TYR A 314 -9.66 30.52 -27.01
CA TYR A 314 -8.87 31.58 -26.39
C TYR A 314 -9.38 31.90 -24.97
N PRO A 315 -8.51 32.03 -23.95
CA PRO A 315 -7.03 32.07 -24.02
C PRO A 315 -6.33 30.72 -23.86
N PHE A 316 -7.05 29.63 -23.59
CA PHE A 316 -6.46 28.31 -23.30
C PHE A 316 -5.69 27.71 -24.49
N PHE A 317 -6.04 28.09 -25.71
CA PHE A 317 -5.27 27.74 -26.91
C PHE A 317 -3.81 28.22 -26.85
N LEU A 318 -3.56 29.45 -26.37
CA LEU A 318 -2.20 29.98 -26.21
C LEU A 318 -1.42 29.25 -25.12
N ILE A 319 -2.10 28.86 -24.04
CA ILE A 319 -1.53 28.05 -22.97
C ILE A 319 -1.12 26.68 -23.51
N GLY A 320 -2.00 26.03 -24.29
CA GLY A 320 -1.70 24.77 -24.95
C GLY A 320 -0.49 24.86 -25.88
N LEU A 321 -0.41 25.92 -26.69
CA LEU A 321 0.73 26.17 -27.59
C LEU A 321 2.05 26.33 -26.81
N LEU A 322 2.05 27.09 -25.71
CA LEU A 322 3.23 27.27 -24.84
C LEU A 322 3.68 25.95 -24.20
N ILE A 323 2.73 25.09 -23.80
CA ILE A 323 3.03 23.77 -23.23
C ILE A 323 3.62 22.84 -24.30
N VAL A 324 3.10 22.83 -25.53
CA VAL A 324 3.69 22.05 -26.64
C VAL A 324 5.11 22.51 -26.93
N PHE A 325 5.33 23.83 -26.98
CA PHE A 325 6.65 24.40 -27.22
C PHE A 325 7.64 24.04 -26.10
N THR A 326 7.18 24.10 -24.85
CA THR A 326 7.92 23.64 -23.67
C THR A 326 8.28 22.16 -23.77
N GLY A 327 7.34 21.31 -24.17
CA GLY A 327 7.61 19.90 -24.36
C GLY A 327 8.63 19.64 -25.48
N ALA A 328 8.53 20.34 -26.61
CA ALA A 328 9.47 20.22 -27.72
C ALA A 328 10.89 20.69 -27.35
N LEU A 329 11.01 21.78 -26.59
CA LEU A 329 12.30 22.31 -26.13
C LEU A 329 13.05 21.33 -25.22
N SER A 330 12.33 20.53 -24.42
CA SER A 330 12.94 19.50 -23.58
C SER A 330 13.68 18.40 -24.36
N PHE A 331 13.35 18.21 -25.64
CA PHE A 331 14.06 17.29 -26.53
C PHE A 331 15.28 17.92 -27.20
N LEU A 332 15.22 19.22 -27.49
CA LEU A 332 16.22 19.92 -28.29
C LEU A 332 17.42 20.40 -27.47
N PHE A 333 17.27 20.64 -26.17
CA PHE A 333 18.31 21.31 -25.39
C PHE A 333 18.61 20.61 -24.05
N VAL A 334 19.56 19.67 -24.05
CA VAL A 334 20.30 19.32 -22.82
C VAL A 334 21.42 20.34 -22.65
N ASN A 335 21.07 21.61 -22.45
CA ASN A 335 22.07 22.68 -22.37
C ASN A 335 21.77 23.58 -21.17
N ARG A 336 22.85 24.06 -20.53
CA ARG A 336 22.84 24.99 -19.39
C ARG A 336 21.84 26.13 -19.56
N TRP A 337 21.75 26.68 -20.78
CA TRP A 337 20.83 27.77 -21.13
C TRP A 337 19.35 27.40 -21.00
N LEU A 338 18.98 26.14 -21.20
CA LEU A 338 17.60 25.69 -21.02
C LEU A 338 17.21 25.63 -19.54
N CYS A 339 18.12 25.16 -18.67
CA CYS A 339 17.91 25.20 -17.23
C CYS A 339 17.75 26.64 -16.72
N VAL A 340 18.53 27.58 -17.26
CA VAL A 340 18.39 29.02 -16.97
C VAL A 340 17.03 29.53 -17.46
N PHE A 341 16.65 29.22 -18.70
CA PHE A 341 15.37 29.64 -19.28
C PHE A 341 14.17 29.11 -18.48
N TYR A 342 14.14 27.81 -18.16
CA TYR A 342 13.08 27.24 -17.32
C TYR A 342 13.10 27.76 -15.90
N GLY A 343 14.29 28.07 -15.35
CA GLY A 343 14.41 28.75 -14.08
C GLY A 343 13.63 30.07 -14.08
N PHE A 344 13.86 30.92 -15.10
CA PHE A 344 13.12 32.18 -15.24
C PHE A 344 11.63 31.97 -15.53
N PHE A 345 11.28 31.01 -16.36
CA PHE A 345 9.87 30.70 -16.65
C PHE A 345 9.11 30.28 -15.37
N MET A 346 9.68 29.37 -14.58
CA MET A 346 9.08 28.91 -13.32
C MET A 346 9.01 30.02 -12.27
N ALA A 347 9.98 30.94 -12.25
CA ALA A 347 9.90 32.15 -11.43
C ALA A 347 8.72 33.05 -11.87
N GLY A 348 8.51 33.21 -13.18
CA GLY A 348 7.35 33.94 -13.71
C GLY A 348 6.02 33.28 -13.35
N VAL A 349 5.93 31.96 -13.48
CA VAL A 349 4.75 31.17 -13.04
C VAL A 349 4.49 31.34 -11.55
N SER A 350 5.54 31.37 -10.72
CA SER A 350 5.41 31.63 -9.30
C SER A 350 4.80 33.01 -9.00
N VAL A 351 5.27 34.07 -9.66
CA VAL A 351 4.76 35.43 -9.46
C VAL A 351 3.29 35.48 -9.88
N PHE A 352 2.95 34.88 -11.02
CA PHE A 352 1.58 34.80 -11.48
C PHE A 352 0.68 34.03 -10.50
N ALA A 353 1.13 32.89 -9.99
CA ALA A 353 0.40 32.11 -8.99
C ALA A 353 0.18 32.92 -7.70
N LEU A 354 1.20 33.66 -7.24
CA LEU A 354 1.13 34.50 -6.05
C LEU A 354 0.09 35.61 -6.21
N MET A 355 0.07 36.28 -7.37
CA MET A 355 -0.90 37.34 -7.68
C MET A 355 -2.35 36.85 -7.69
N ASN A 356 -2.57 35.55 -7.89
CA ASN A 356 -3.90 34.91 -7.90
C ASN A 356 -4.23 34.19 -6.58
N GLY A 357 -3.45 34.40 -5.51
CA GLY A 357 -3.69 33.79 -4.19
C GLY A 357 -3.32 32.31 -4.09
N LEU A 358 -2.61 31.75 -5.08
CA LEU A 358 -2.18 30.35 -5.12
C LEU A 358 -0.82 30.18 -4.43
N ASN A 359 -0.79 30.37 -3.10
CA ASN A 359 0.44 30.47 -2.32
C ASN A 359 1.32 29.20 -2.36
N ILE A 360 0.71 28.01 -2.31
CA ILE A 360 1.44 26.73 -2.31
C ILE A 360 2.08 26.47 -3.68
N GLN A 361 1.33 26.70 -4.76
CA GLN A 361 1.81 26.53 -6.13
C GLN A 361 2.91 27.54 -6.47
N SER A 362 2.81 28.76 -5.93
CA SER A 362 3.87 29.76 -6.05
C SER A 362 5.17 29.28 -5.38
N LEU A 363 5.10 28.77 -4.15
CA LEU A 363 6.27 28.30 -3.40
C LEU A 363 6.95 27.10 -4.07
N LEU A 364 6.16 26.13 -4.55
CA LEU A 364 6.66 25.00 -5.35
C LEU A 364 7.36 25.47 -6.63
N SER A 365 6.79 26.45 -7.33
CA SER A 365 7.37 26.98 -8.57
C SER A 365 8.70 27.72 -8.33
N ILE A 366 8.84 28.42 -7.19
CA ILE A 366 10.11 29.04 -6.77
C ILE A 366 11.16 27.98 -6.48
N LEU A 367 10.81 26.93 -5.73
CA LEU A 367 11.76 25.86 -5.40
C LEU A 367 12.28 25.16 -6.66
N VAL A 368 11.39 24.86 -7.62
CA VAL A 368 11.78 24.29 -8.91
C VAL A 368 12.68 25.25 -9.68
N SER A 369 12.35 26.55 -9.71
CA SER A 369 13.19 27.58 -10.33
C SER A 369 14.60 27.61 -9.75
N LEU A 370 14.75 27.62 -8.42
CA LEU A 370 16.04 27.62 -7.72
C LEU A 370 16.84 26.34 -8.00
N MET A 371 16.19 25.17 -8.02
CA MET A 371 16.84 23.91 -8.36
C MET A 371 17.38 23.92 -9.79
N LEU A 372 16.63 24.49 -10.74
CA LEU A 372 17.04 24.61 -12.13
C LEU A 372 18.23 25.56 -12.30
N PHE A 373 18.25 26.71 -11.61
CA PHE A 373 19.39 27.61 -11.61
C PHE A 373 20.64 26.99 -10.98
N ASN A 374 20.51 26.32 -9.84
CA ASN A 374 21.61 25.62 -9.19
C ASN A 374 22.20 24.54 -10.12
N LYS A 375 21.33 23.79 -10.81
CA LYS A 375 21.75 22.78 -11.78
C LYS A 375 22.43 23.40 -13.00
N ALA A 376 21.90 24.51 -13.52
CA ALA A 376 22.53 25.24 -14.62
C ALA A 376 23.98 25.65 -14.30
N TRP A 377 24.25 26.02 -13.05
CA TRP A 377 25.58 26.43 -12.61
C TRP A 377 26.60 25.28 -12.52
N LYS A 378 26.11 24.05 -12.34
CA LYS A 378 26.96 22.85 -12.20
C LYS A 378 27.34 22.20 -13.53
N PHE A 379 26.81 22.67 -14.66
CA PHE A 379 27.28 22.18 -15.96
C PHE A 379 28.72 22.67 -16.21
N PRO A 380 29.65 21.78 -16.59
CA PRO A 380 30.99 22.17 -17.01
C PRO A 380 30.88 23.17 -18.18
N LYS A 381 31.75 24.18 -18.17
CA LYS A 381 31.74 25.29 -19.12
C LYS A 381 31.89 24.85 -20.57
#